data_AF-A0A250DJK0-F1
#
_entry.id   AF-A0A250DJK0-F1
#
_cell.length_a   1.000
_cell.length_b   1.000
_cell.length_c   1.000
_cell.angle_alpha   90.00
_cell.angle_beta   90.00
_cell.angle_gamma   90.00
#
_symmetry.space_group_name_H-M   'P 1'
#
loop_
_entity.id
_entity.type
_entity.pdbx_description
1 polymer ?
#
loop_
_entity_poly.entity_id
_entity_poly.type
_entity_poly.pdbx_seq_one_letter_code
_entity_poly.pdbx_strand_id
1 'polypeptide(L)' 'MHVSPEALQAARMAALEGAILGLLRDAVGDDLDGVSIVAEADAGQVVIDVTYTHKGIPVAGESL' A
#
# COMPACT_ATOMS: atom_id res chain seq x y z
N MET A 1 1.90 -0.97 -30.67
CA MET A 1 2.40 0.18 -29.89
C MET A 1 3.42 -0.37 -28.91
N HIS A 2 4.71 -0.10 -29.08
CA HIS A 2 5.75 -0.58 -28.16
C HIS A 2 5.74 0.36 -26.95
N VAL A 3 5.21 -0.08 -25.82
CA VAL A 3 5.23 0.70 -24.57
C VAL A 3 6.66 0.65 -24.04
N SER A 4 7.28 1.80 -23.82
CA SER A 4 8.62 1.82 -23.26
C SER A 4 8.59 1.26 -21.83
N PRO A 5 9.65 0.57 -21.37
CA PRO A 5 9.73 0.08 -19.99
C PRO A 5 9.44 1.15 -18.93
N GLU A 6 9.86 2.39 -19.19
CA GLU A 6 9.65 3.55 -18.31
C GLU A 6 8.17 3.93 -18.23
N ALA A 7 7.48 3.95 -19.37
CA ALA A 7 6.04 4.23 -19.41
C ALA A 7 5.25 3.16 -18.64
N LEU A 8 5.64 1.89 -18.76
CA LEU A 8 5.04 0.80 -17.99
C LEU A 8 5.32 0.93 -16.49
N GLN A 9 6.54 1.30 -16.11
CA GLN A 9 6.90 1.52 -14.72
C GLN A 9 6.12 2.69 -14.12
N ALA A 10 5.99 3.80 -14.85
CA ALA A 10 5.19 4.95 -14.42
C ALA A 10 3.72 4.58 -14.20
N ALA A 11 3.12 3.79 -15.10
CA ALA A 11 1.76 3.30 -14.94
C ALA A 11 1.58 2.44 -13.69
N ARG A 12 2.56 1.58 -13.36
CA ARG A 12 2.55 0.76 -12.14
C ARG A 12 2.66 1.61 -10.87
N MET A 13 3.49 2.65 -10.88
CA MET A 13 3.62 3.58 -9.76
C MET A 13 2.34 4.38 -9.53
N ALA A 14 1.69 4.85 -10.60
CA ALA A 14 0.41 5.54 -10.49
C ALA A 14 -0.69 4.62 -9.93
N ALA A 15 -0.71 3.34 -10.31
CA ALA A 15 -1.64 2.37 -9.76
C ALA A 15 -1.38 2.11 -8.26
N LEU A 16 -0.11 2.00 -7.85
CA LEU A 16 0.27 1.85 -6.46
C LEU A 16 -0.13 3.08 -5.63
N GLU A 17 0.13 4.28 -6.13
CA GLU A 17 -0.28 5.54 -5.48
C GLU A 17 -1.80 5.57 -5.25
N GLY A 18 -2.58 5.24 -6.29
CA GLY A 18 -4.04 5.19 -6.18
C GLY A 18 -4.53 4.21 -5.12
N ALA A 19 -3.91 3.03 -5.02
CA ALA A 19 -4.23 2.04 -3.99
C ALA A 19 -3.92 2.56 -2.58
N ILE A 20 -2.74 3.16 -2.38
CA ILE A 20 -2.33 3.75 -1.09
C ILE A 20 -3.30 4.88 -0.68
N LEU A 21 -3.68 5.74 -1.61
CA LEU A 21 -4.65 6.81 -1.36
C LEU A 21 -6.03 6.27 -0.98
N GLY A 22 -6.44 5.12 -1.52
CA GLY A 22 -7.65 4.41 -1.12
C GLY A 22 -7.59 4.01 0.36
N LEU A 23 -6.53 3.27 0.74
CA LEU A 23 -6.32 2.83 2.12
C LEU A 23 -6.30 4.00 3.12
N LEU A 24 -5.62 5.09 2.77
CA LEU A 24 -5.57 6.29 3.63
C LEU A 24 -6.95 6.96 3.77
N ARG A 25 -7.76 6.97 2.71
CA ARG A 25 -9.11 7.54 2.77
C ARG A 25 -10.02 6.70 3.66
N ASP A 26 -9.95 5.38 3.53
CA ASP A 26 -10.74 4.46 4.35
C ASP A 26 -10.32 4.57 5.83
N ALA A 27 -9.00 4.62 6.09
CA ALA A 27 -8.46 4.86 7.43
C ALA A 27 -9.03 6.16 8.07
N VAL A 28 -9.07 7.26 7.32
CA VAL A 28 -9.69 8.52 7.80
C VAL A 28 -11.19 8.35 8.07
N GLY A 29 -11.90 7.57 7.25
CA GLY A 29 -13.30 7.23 7.47
C GLY A 29 -13.55 6.46 8.78
N ASP A 30 -12.57 5.66 9.19
CA ASP A 30 -12.59 4.80 10.38
C ASP A 30 -11.96 5.46 11.63
N ASP A 31 -11.71 6.78 11.60
CA ASP A 31 -11.04 7.56 12.67
C ASP A 31 -9.61 7.06 12.97
N LEU A 32 -8.95 6.44 12.00
CA LEU A 32 -7.54 6.03 12.08
C LEU A 32 -6.63 7.18 11.63
N ASP A 33 -5.41 7.23 12.17
CA ASP A 33 -4.48 8.35 11.94
C ASP A 33 -3.31 8.01 11.01
N GLY A 34 -3.19 6.75 10.60
CA GLY A 34 -2.11 6.33 9.73
C GLY A 34 -2.23 4.90 9.21
N VAL A 35 -1.42 4.63 8.19
CA VAL A 35 -1.24 3.33 7.56
C VAL A 35 0.26 3.10 7.38
N SER A 36 0.75 1.94 7.80
CA SER A 36 2.09 1.43 7.52
C SER A 36 1.97 0.28 6.53
N ILE A 37 2.74 0.32 5.46
CA ILE A 37 2.76 -0.71 4.42
C ILE A 37 4.18 -1.22 4.30
N VAL A 38 4.35 -2.52 4.48
CA VAL A 38 5.63 -3.21 4.32
C VAL A 38 5.46 -4.25 3.23
N ALA A 39 6.25 -4.15 2.16
CA ALA A 39 6.24 -5.09 1.06
C ALA A 39 7.60 -5.78 0.99
N GLU A 40 7.59 -7.11 1.14
CA GLU A 40 8.80 -7.92 1.15
C GLU A 40 8.70 -9.01 0.08
N ALA A 41 9.84 -9.30 -0.57
CA ALA A 41 9.97 -10.39 -1.50
C ALA A 41 11.19 -11.23 -1.09
N ASP A 42 10.95 -12.39 -0.50
CA ASP A 42 11.99 -13.32 -0.06
C ASP A 42 11.65 -14.75 -0.43
N ALA A 43 12.67 -15.54 -0.81
CA ALA A 43 12.57 -16.95 -1.17
C ALA A 43 11.43 -17.32 -2.17
N GLY A 44 11.06 -16.41 -3.07
CA GLY A 44 9.99 -16.61 -4.05
C GLY A 44 8.58 -16.35 -3.51
N GLN A 45 8.45 -15.91 -2.27
CA GLN A 45 7.23 -15.39 -1.70
C GLN A 45 7.24 -13.85 -1.79
N VAL A 46 6.06 -13.28 -2.03
CA VAL A 46 5.81 -11.84 -1.87
C VAL A 46 4.79 -11.72 -0.76
N VAL A 47 5.07 -10.85 0.21
CA VAL A 47 4.17 -10.53 1.31
C VAL A 47 3.95 -9.03 1.33
N ILE A 48 2.71 -8.61 1.51
CA ILE A 48 2.36 -7.21 1.76
C ILE A 48 1.61 -7.12 3.07
N ASP A 49 2.25 -6.51 4.07
CA ASP A 49 1.64 -6.23 5.36
C ASP A 49 1.14 -4.79 5.41
N VAL A 50 -0.13 -4.64 5.79
CA VAL A 50 -0.79 -3.36 6.01
C VAL A 50 -1.15 -3.27 7.48
N THR A 51 -0.68 -2.22 8.16
CA THR A 51 -0.99 -1.96 9.57
C THR A 51 -1.61 -0.58 9.71
N TYR A 52 -2.77 -0.50 10.36
CA TYR A 52 -3.44 0.77 10.65
C TYR A 52 -3.07 1.24 12.06
N THR A 53 -2.96 2.56 12.22
CA THR A 53 -2.68 3.19 13.51
C THR A 53 -3.82 4.08 13.99
N HIS A 54 -3.94 4.22 15.31
CA HIS A 54 -4.73 5.25 15.96
C HIS A 54 -3.91 5.86 17.09
N LYS A 55 -3.70 7.18 17.04
CA LYS A 55 -2.76 7.93 17.92
C LYS A 55 -1.34 7.36 17.86
N GLY A 56 -0.92 6.94 16.66
CA GLY A 56 0.38 6.31 16.41
C GLY A 56 0.53 4.89 16.97
N ILE A 57 -0.54 4.28 17.47
CA ILE A 57 -0.54 2.92 18.02
C ILE A 57 -1.17 1.97 16.99
N PRO A 58 -0.52 0.85 16.63
CA PRO A 58 -1.12 -0.18 15.78
C PRO A 58 -2.42 -0.73 16.38
N VAL A 59 -3.50 -0.77 15.60
CA VAL A 59 -4.83 -1.23 16.06
C VAL A 59 -5.43 -2.34 15.22
N ALA A 60 -5.06 -2.44 13.94
CA ALA A 60 -5.50 -3.49 13.03
C ALA A 60 -4.43 -3.76 11.96
N GLY A 61 -4.45 -4.94 11.36
CA GLY A 61 -3.56 -5.25 10.25
C GLY A 61 -4.04 -6.44 9.42
N GLU A 62 -3.58 -6.46 8.17
CA GLU A 62 -3.87 -7.48 7.18
C GLU A 62 -2.59 -7.83 6.42
N SER A 63 -2.44 -9.10 6.02
CA SER A 63 -1.34 -9.60 5.20
C SER A 63 -1.91 -10.19 3.91
N LEU A 64 -1.32 -9.85 2.77
CA LEU A 64 -1.66 -10.37 1.44
C LEU A 64 -0.57 -11.31 0.91
#